data_AF-A0A4R4WQG4-F1
#
_entry.id   AF-A0A4R4WQG4-F1
#
_cell.length_a   1.000
_cell.length_b   1.000
_cell.length_c   1.000
_cell.angle_alpha   90.00
_cell.angle_beta   90.00
_cell.angle_gamma   90.00
#
_symmetry.space_group_name_H-M   'P 1'
#
loop_
_entity.id
_entity.type
_entity.pdbx_description
1 polymer ?
#
loop_
_entity_poly.entity_id
_entity_poly.type
_entity_poly.pdbx_seq_one_letter_code
_entity_poly.pdbx_strand_id
1 'polypeptide(L)'
;MTSGWTRVADVELPDGRHLGHRLVRTAPGARVVVTDGHDRVLLIWRHRFITDTWGWEIPLGRIDEGEMPIAAAAREVEEETGWRPGPLRPLLSVQPLNGLSDSLHHVYRAESATRVGPPADPAHDPGRRLLLPDLPDL
;
A
#
# COMPACT_ATOMS: atom_id res chain seq x y z
N MET A 1 -2.55 -16.07 -24.44
CA MET A 1 -2.21 -16.67 -23.14
C MET A 1 -2.85 -15.82 -22.06
N THR A 2 -3.91 -16.28 -21.40
CA THR A 2 -4.49 -15.56 -20.26
C THR A 2 -3.55 -15.69 -19.08
N SER A 3 -2.93 -14.58 -18.64
CA SER A 3 -2.12 -14.58 -17.43
C SER A 3 -2.97 -15.01 -16.23
N GLY A 4 -2.39 -15.76 -15.28
CA GLY A 4 -3.13 -16.37 -14.16
C GLY A 4 -3.86 -15.40 -13.22
N TRP A 5 -3.61 -14.10 -13.40
CA TRP A 5 -4.15 -13.00 -12.59
C TRP A 5 -5.53 -12.51 -13.05
N THR A 6 -5.85 -12.61 -14.35
CA THR A 6 -7.17 -12.18 -14.87
C THR A 6 -8.09 -13.38 -15.07
N ARG A 7 -9.30 -13.30 -14.53
CA ARG A 7 -10.33 -14.36 -14.64
C ARG A 7 -11.67 -13.78 -15.06
N VAL A 8 -12.52 -14.64 -15.61
CA VAL A 8 -13.94 -14.33 -15.84
C VAL A 8 -14.74 -15.31 -14.98
N ALA A 9 -15.57 -14.78 -14.09
CA ALA A 9 -16.53 -15.56 -13.31
C ALA A 9 -17.89 -15.51 -14.00
N ASP A 10 -18.62 -16.63 -13.97
CA ASP A 10 -20.03 -16.64 -14.32
C ASP A 10 -20.84 -16.28 -13.06
N VAL A 11 -21.63 -15.22 -13.12
CA VAL A 11 -22.39 -14.67 -12.00
C VAL A 11 -23.87 -14.73 -12.32
N GLU A 12 -24.62 -15.46 -11.50
CA GLU A 12 -26.08 -15.48 -11.52
C GLU A 12 -26.63 -14.23 -10.82
N LEU A 13 -27.50 -13.49 -11.51
CA LEU A 13 -28.19 -12.32 -11.01
C LEU A 13 -29.49 -12.71 -10.28
N PRO A 14 -30.06 -11.84 -9.43
CA PRO A 14 -31.30 -12.15 -8.71
C PRO A 14 -32.51 -12.51 -9.58
N ASP A 15 -32.49 -12.15 -10.87
CA ASP A 15 -33.52 -12.49 -11.85
C ASP A 15 -33.22 -13.77 -12.66
N GLY A 16 -32.18 -14.52 -12.29
CA GLY A 16 -31.77 -15.76 -12.94
C GLY A 16 -30.95 -15.59 -14.22
N ARG A 17 -30.66 -14.36 -14.65
CA ARG A 17 -29.74 -14.12 -15.78
C ARG A 17 -28.28 -14.33 -15.34
N HIS A 18 -27.44 -14.69 -16.29
CA HIS A 18 -26.01 -14.88 -16.09
C HIS A 18 -25.19 -13.77 -16.73
N LEU A 19 -24.10 -13.36 -16.07
CA LEU A 19 -23.14 -12.37 -16.54
C LEU A 19 -21.71 -12.89 -16.37
N GLY A 20 -20.91 -12.77 -17.43
CA GLY A 20 -19.46 -12.93 -17.34
C GLY A 20 -18.81 -11.72 -16.68
N HIS A 21 -18.44 -11.83 -15.40
CA HIS A 21 -17.78 -10.77 -14.64
C HIS A 21 -16.25 -10.94 -14.67
N ARG A 22 -15.52 -9.94 -15.17
CA ARG A 22 -14.05 -9.98 -15.19
C ARG A 22 -13.48 -9.51 -13.87
N LEU A 23 -12.54 -10.28 -13.33
CA LEU A 23 -11.84 -9.98 -12.08
C LEU A 23 -10.33 -10.14 -12.23
N VAL A 24 -9.59 -9.42 -11.39
CA VAL A 24 -8.13 -9.49 -11.26
C VAL A 24 -7.80 -9.95 -9.85
N ARG A 25 -7.14 -11.11 -9.73
CA ARG A 25 -6.57 -11.57 -8.47
C ARG A 25 -5.25 -10.85 -8.24
N THR A 26 -5.11 -10.19 -7.11
CA THR A 26 -3.83 -9.60 -6.70
C THR A 26 -3.58 -9.93 -5.24
N ALA A 27 -2.30 -9.99 -4.86
CA ALA A 27 -1.91 -10.25 -3.49
C ALA A 27 -2.48 -9.15 -2.55
N PRO A 28 -2.75 -9.49 -1.28
CA PRO A 28 -3.13 -8.49 -0.30
C PRO A 28 -1.96 -7.54 -0.03
N GLY A 29 -2.29 -6.33 0.42
CA GLY A 29 -1.31 -5.28 0.68
C GLY A 29 -1.27 -4.87 2.14
N ALA A 30 -0.11 -4.36 2.57
CA ALA A 30 0.08 -3.75 3.87
C ALA A 30 0.54 -2.30 3.71
N ARG A 31 0.05 -1.41 4.57
CA ARG A 31 0.33 0.03 4.53
C ARG A 31 0.50 0.57 5.95
N VAL A 32 1.31 1.62 6.11
CA VAL A 32 1.47 2.27 7.42
C VAL A 32 1.42 3.79 7.31
N VAL A 33 0.59 4.41 8.13
CA VAL A 33 0.67 5.85 8.43
C VAL A 33 1.62 6.03 9.60
N VAL A 34 2.83 6.50 9.36
CA VAL A 34 3.78 6.82 10.42
C VAL A 34 3.70 8.31 10.72
N THR A 35 3.47 8.64 11.98
CA THR A 35 3.47 10.01 12.51
C THR A 35 4.66 10.25 13.44
N ASP A 36 4.99 11.50 13.72
CA ASP A 36 5.92 11.88 14.78
C ASP A 36 5.28 12.82 15.82
N GLY A 37 6.06 13.26 16.82
CA GLY A 37 5.59 14.16 17.88
C GLY A 37 5.21 15.57 17.44
N HIS A 38 5.30 15.88 16.14
CA HIS A 38 4.90 17.14 15.53
C HIS A 38 3.73 16.96 14.54
N ASP A 39 2.97 15.85 14.65
CA ASP A 39 1.85 15.48 13.77
C ASP A 39 2.23 15.33 12.29
N ARG A 40 3.50 15.06 12.02
CA ARG A 40 4.02 14.93 10.66
C ARG A 40 3.91 13.51 10.16
N VAL A 41 3.47 13.33 8.91
CA VAL A 41 3.38 11.99 8.29
C VAL A 41 4.62 11.71 7.43
N LEU A 42 5.18 10.50 7.57
CA LEU A 42 6.22 9.98 6.68
C LEU A 42 5.61 9.53 5.35
N LEU A 43 6.03 10.17 4.27
CA LEU A 43 5.56 9.88 2.92
C LEU A 43 6.72 9.55 1.97
N ILE A 44 6.40 8.81 0.91
CA ILE A 44 7.28 8.54 -0.23
C ILE A 44 6.77 9.29 -1.47
N TRP A 45 7.68 9.78 -2.30
CA TRP A 45 7.36 10.37 -3.60
C TRP A 45 7.60 9.32 -4.69
N ARG A 46 6.52 8.85 -5.32
CA ARG A 46 6.57 7.70 -6.23
C ARG A 46 5.94 8.02 -7.58
N HIS A 47 6.56 7.51 -8.64
CA HIS A 47 5.96 7.46 -9.97
C HIS A 47 5.14 6.19 -10.13
N ARG A 48 3.89 6.33 -10.58
CA ARG A 48 3.03 5.21 -10.97
C ARG A 48 3.04 5.10 -12.48
N PHE A 49 3.80 4.13 -13.00
CA PHE A 49 3.96 3.90 -14.44
C PHE A 49 2.64 3.77 -15.21
N ILE A 50 1.67 3.02 -14.67
CA ILE A 50 0.39 2.74 -15.37
C ILE A 50 -0.41 4.04 -15.64
N THR A 51 -0.42 4.97 -14.69
CA THR A 51 -1.15 6.24 -14.81
C THR A 51 -0.26 7.39 -15.28
N ASP A 52 1.06 7.16 -15.36
CA ASP A 52 2.10 8.15 -15.63
C ASP A 52 2.02 9.39 -14.72
N THR A 53 1.87 9.16 -13.42
CA THR A 53 1.71 10.23 -12.42
C THR A 53 2.73 10.12 -11.31
N TRP A 54 3.22 11.25 -10.85
CA TRP A 54 3.95 11.35 -9.59
C TRP A 54 3.00 11.73 -8.45
N GLY A 55 3.17 11.11 -7.29
CA GLY A 55 2.31 11.36 -6.14
C GLY A 55 2.99 11.04 -4.81
N TRP A 56 2.48 11.70 -3.77
CA TRP A 56 2.81 11.36 -2.39
C TRP A 56 1.99 10.16 -1.95
N GLU A 57 2.65 9.17 -1.39
CA GLU A 57 2.02 7.95 -0.90
C GLU A 57 2.54 7.61 0.51
N ILE A 58 1.70 6.95 1.30
CA ILE A 58 2.18 6.25 2.49
C ILE A 58 2.95 4.99 2.06
N PRO A 59 3.95 4.55 2.83
CA PRO A 59 4.66 3.31 2.53
C PRO A 59 3.67 2.15 2.42
N LEU A 60 3.86 1.34 1.38
CA LEU A 60 2.97 0.25 1.06
C LEU A 60 3.71 -0.84 0.31
N GLY A 61 3.32 -2.08 0.56
CA GLY A 61 3.77 -3.15 -0.30
C GLY A 61 2.96 -4.42 -0.13
N ARG A 62 3.51 -5.48 -0.71
CA ARG A 62 2.84 -6.77 -0.80
C ARG A 62 3.07 -7.54 0.49
N ILE A 63 2.05 -8.27 0.92
CA ILE A 63 2.21 -9.29 1.95
C ILE A 63 2.68 -10.57 1.26
N ASP A 64 3.87 -11.05 1.62
CA ASP A 64 4.39 -12.28 1.05
C ASP A 64 3.69 -13.52 1.62
N GLU A 65 3.85 -14.66 0.95
CA GLU A 65 3.16 -15.89 1.33
C GLU A 65 3.58 -16.36 2.74
N GLY A 66 2.60 -16.55 3.62
CA GLY A 66 2.84 -16.91 5.02
C GLY A 66 3.26 -15.73 5.92
N GLU A 67 3.45 -14.53 5.37
CA GLU A 67 3.81 -13.34 6.14
C GLU A 67 2.58 -12.78 6.88
N MET A 68 2.78 -12.40 8.14
CA MET A 68 1.75 -11.68 8.90
C MET A 68 1.58 -10.26 8.33
N PRO A 69 0.36 -9.76 8.10
CA PRO A 69 0.15 -8.43 7.52
C PRO A 69 0.86 -7.28 8.26
N ILE A 70 0.95 -7.36 9.59
CA ILE A 70 1.66 -6.37 10.41
C ILE A 70 3.17 -6.44 10.25
N ALA A 71 3.73 -7.63 9.98
CA ALA A 71 5.15 -7.81 9.73
C ALA A 71 5.52 -7.24 8.34
N ALA A 72 4.71 -7.55 7.33
CA ALA A 72 4.82 -6.96 6.00
C ALA A 72 4.78 -5.43 6.07
N ALA A 73 3.82 -4.88 6.82
CA ALA A 73 3.69 -3.43 7.01
C ALA A 73 4.96 -2.78 7.57
N ALA A 74 5.58 -3.40 8.59
CA ALA A 74 6.80 -2.88 9.20
C ALA A 74 8.01 -3.01 8.26
N ARG A 75 8.13 -4.14 7.56
CA ARG A 75 9.18 -4.40 6.56
C ARG A 75 9.14 -3.38 5.42
N GLU A 76 7.99 -3.18 4.80
CA GLU A 76 7.82 -2.28 3.66
C GLU A 76 8.14 -0.83 4.03
N VAL A 77 7.73 -0.35 5.21
CA VAL A 77 8.14 0.98 5.70
C VAL A 77 9.65 1.09 5.79
N GLU A 78 10.33 0.09 6.37
CA GLU A 78 11.79 0.11 6.51
C GLU A 78 12.50 0.05 5.15
N GLU A 79 12.06 -0.82 4.24
CA GLU A 79 12.65 -1.00 2.90
C GLU A 79 12.46 0.24 2.01
N GLU A 80 11.26 0.82 1.97
CA GLU A 80 10.94 1.97 1.11
C GLU A 80 11.47 3.30 1.66
N THR A 81 11.66 3.41 2.98
CA THR A 81 11.98 4.72 3.61
C THR A 81 13.30 4.75 4.37
N GLY A 82 13.85 3.61 4.77
CA GLY A 82 14.99 3.51 5.69
C GLY A 82 14.65 3.86 7.14
N TRP A 83 13.36 3.96 7.49
CA TRP A 83 12.86 4.19 8.84
C TRP A 83 12.15 2.95 9.36
N ARG A 84 12.53 2.50 10.56
CA ARG A 84 11.84 1.43 11.26
C ARG A 84 10.68 2.01 12.07
N PRO A 85 9.42 1.67 11.79
CA PRO A 85 8.30 2.18 12.57
C PRO A 85 8.33 1.62 14.01
N GLY A 86 7.79 2.40 14.95
CA GLY A 86 7.45 1.93 16.28
C GLY A 86 6.29 0.92 16.27
N PRO A 87 5.69 0.63 17.44
CA PRO A 87 4.59 -0.32 17.53
C PRO A 87 3.43 0.04 16.60
N LEU A 88 3.08 -0.89 15.72
CA LEU A 88 1.98 -0.74 14.78
C LEU A 88 0.64 -1.05 15.45
N ARG A 89 -0.34 -0.17 15.23
CA ARG A 89 -1.74 -0.39 15.65
C ARG A 89 -2.63 -0.47 14.41
N PRO A 90 -3.59 -1.41 14.34
CA PRO A 90 -4.56 -1.44 13.25
C PRO A 90 -5.30 -0.10 13.13
N LEU A 91 -5.45 0.40 11.90
CA LEU A 91 -6.22 1.60 11.61
C LEU A 91 -7.50 1.24 10.85
N LEU A 92 -7.37 0.57 9.71
CA LEU A 92 -8.50 0.09 8.92
C LEU A 92 -8.09 -1.04 7.97
N SER A 93 -9.08 -1.68 7.38
CA SER A 93 -8.91 -2.57 6.22
C SER A 93 -9.81 -2.11 5.08
N VAL A 94 -9.30 -2.15 3.85
CA VAL A 94 -10.00 -1.64 2.67
C VAL A 94 -9.69 -2.49 1.44
N GLN A 95 -10.67 -2.61 0.54
CA GLN A 95 -10.48 -3.18 -0.79
C GLN A 95 -10.60 -2.05 -1.82
N PRO A 96 -9.47 -1.46 -2.27
CA PRO A 96 -9.50 -0.25 -3.10
C PRO A 96 -10.19 -0.44 -4.45
N LEU A 97 -10.30 -1.68 -4.91
CA LEU A 97 -10.86 -2.06 -6.20
C LEU A 97 -11.91 -3.17 -6.04
N ASN A 98 -12.79 -3.09 -5.04
CA ASN A 98 -13.73 -4.17 -4.68
C ASN A 98 -14.69 -4.64 -5.81
N GLY A 99 -14.90 -3.85 -6.86
CA GLY A 99 -15.63 -4.27 -8.05
C GLY A 99 -14.82 -5.09 -9.07
N LEU A 100 -13.49 -5.10 -8.94
CA LEU A 100 -12.55 -5.70 -9.91
C LEU A 100 -11.59 -6.70 -9.27
N SER A 101 -11.17 -6.50 -8.02
CA SER A 101 -10.14 -7.29 -7.35
C SER A 101 -10.55 -7.68 -5.94
N ASP A 102 -10.03 -8.82 -5.50
CA ASP A 102 -10.18 -9.35 -4.15
C ASP A 102 -9.10 -8.83 -3.18
N SER A 103 -8.15 -8.01 -3.64
CA SER A 103 -7.05 -7.56 -2.79
C SER A 103 -7.51 -6.73 -1.61
N LEU A 104 -7.28 -7.29 -0.42
CA LEU A 104 -7.47 -6.65 0.86
C LEU A 104 -6.20 -5.91 1.27
N HIS A 105 -6.34 -4.63 1.59
CA HIS A 105 -5.25 -3.83 2.12
C HIS A 105 -5.45 -3.60 3.62
N HIS A 106 -4.45 -3.97 4.41
CA HIS A 106 -4.37 -3.68 5.84
C HIS A 106 -3.62 -2.38 6.06
N VAL A 107 -4.23 -1.43 6.77
CA VAL A 107 -3.62 -0.15 7.10
C VAL A 107 -3.38 -0.08 8.59
N TYR A 108 -2.13 0.21 8.96
CA TYR A 108 -1.69 0.40 10.32
C TYR A 108 -1.30 1.86 10.56
N ARG A 109 -1.16 2.23 11.83
CA ARG A 109 -0.54 3.49 12.24
C ARG A 109 0.61 3.25 13.22
N ALA A 110 1.62 4.11 13.13
CA ALA A 110 2.70 4.24 14.10
C ALA A 110 2.82 5.70 14.54
N GLU A 111 3.14 5.91 15.83
CA GLU A 111 3.32 7.25 16.41
C GLU A 111 4.80 7.66 16.48
N SER A 112 5.69 6.80 15.99
CA SER A 112 7.12 7.05 15.93
C SER A 112 7.79 6.17 14.87
N ALA A 113 8.97 6.58 14.43
CA ALA A 113 9.90 5.73 13.70
C ALA A 113 11.34 6.15 13.97
N THR A 114 12.27 5.21 13.82
CA THR A 114 13.70 5.42 14.00
C THR A 114 14.41 5.23 12.66
N ARG A 115 15.26 6.18 12.27
CA ARG A 115 16.05 6.05 11.05
C ARG A 115 17.13 4.98 11.23
N VAL A 116 17.16 4.00 10.34
CA VAL A 116 18.09 2.85 10.42
C VAL A 116 19.06 2.79 9.25
N GLY A 117 18.78 3.50 8.16
CA GLY A 117 19.69 3.55 7.02
C GLY A 117 19.12 4.29 5.81
N PRO A 118 19.78 4.14 4.65
CA PRO A 118 19.14 4.45 3.37
C PRO A 118 18.04 3.41 3.05
N PRO A 119 17.03 3.77 2.22
CA PRO A 119 16.06 2.84 1.66
C PRO A 119 16.79 1.75 0.87
N ALA A 120 16.26 0.55 0.94
CA ALA A 120 16.75 -0.58 0.16
C ALA A 120 16.10 -0.63 -1.23
N ASP A 121 14.92 -0.02 -1.41
CA ASP A 121 14.20 -0.04 -2.68
C ASP A 121 14.66 1.08 -3.63
N PRO A 122 15.31 0.75 -4.77
CA PRO A 122 15.79 1.73 -5.76
C PRO A 122 14.68 2.32 -6.64
N ALA A 123 13.44 1.80 -6.58
CA ALA A 123 12.31 2.33 -7.34
C ALA A 123 11.80 3.68 -6.83
N HIS A 124 12.38 4.18 -5.73
CA HIS A 124 12.02 5.43 -5.07
C HIS A 124 13.13 6.47 -5.24
N ASP A 125 12.76 7.73 -5.51
CA ASP A 125 13.71 8.84 -5.48
C ASP A 125 14.17 9.05 -4.02
N PRO A 126 15.43 8.76 -3.67
CA PRO A 126 15.91 8.88 -2.30
C PRO A 126 15.92 10.34 -1.79
N GLY A 127 15.78 11.32 -2.68
CA GLY A 127 15.89 12.76 -2.45
C GLY A 127 14.61 13.47 -2.00
N ARG A 128 13.44 12.81 -2.01
CA ARG A 128 12.17 13.41 -1.57
C ARG A 128 11.45 12.55 -0.52
N ARG A 129 11.91 12.64 0.73
CA ARG A 129 11.20 12.16 1.92
C ARG A 129 10.69 13.37 2.69
N LEU A 130 9.39 13.47 2.85
CA LEU A 130 8.83 14.50 3.72
C LEU A 130 8.31 13.82 4.99
N LEU A 131 8.79 14.32 6.13
CA LEU A 131 8.01 14.34 7.36
C LEU A 131 7.17 15.60 7.23
N LEU A 132 5.89 15.48 6.91
CA LEU A 132 5.02 16.63 6.62
C LEU A 132 4.92 17.62 7.79
N PRO A 133 5.33 18.89 7.63
CA PRO A 133 4.30 19.93 7.71
C PRO A 133 4.33 20.84 6.48
N ASP A 134 5.21 20.58 5.51
CA ASP A 134 5.58 21.52 4.45
C ASP A 134 5.01 21.15 3.06
N LEU A 135 3.72 20.83 2.97
CA LEU A 135 3.07 20.90 1.65
C LEU A 135 2.94 22.39 1.29
N PRO A 136 3.57 22.90 0.21
CA PRO A 136 3.13 24.18 -0.35
C PRO A 136 1.66 24.01 -0.71
N ASP A 137 0.87 25.03 -0.39
CA ASP A 137 -0.59 25.05 -0.56
C ASP A 137 -1.02 24.38 -1.88
N LEU A 138 -1.95 23.42 -1.77
CA LEU A 138 -2.71 22.91 -2.92
C LEU A 138 -3.50 24.03 -3.59
#